data_AF-A0A3P9D8Y9-F1
#
_entry.id   AF-A0A3P9D8Y9-F1
#
_cell.length_a   1.000
_cell.length_b   1.000
_cell.length_c   1.000
_cell.angle_alpha   90.00
_cell.angle_beta   90.00
_cell.angle_gamma   90.00
#
_symmetry.space_group_name_H-M   'P 1'
#
loop_
_entity.id
_entity.type
_entity.pdbx_description
1 polymer ?
#
loop_
_entity_poly.entity_id
_entity_poly.type
_entity_poly.pdbx_seq_one_letter_code
_entity_poly.pdbx_strand_id
1 'polypeptide(L)'
;MVVNDNDMFVQLRRSSSQTKNFAKAVVNTADTIYQEQLNTRIVLVAMETWTSKNMMPVVEDPLTTLQNFMKYRKDNIREQSDVVHLFSGRNFHSSRSGTAYTGGVCSPTRGGGINEYGNVGAMAITLCQSLGQNIGMRWNNARNSAGDCKCPDAWVGCIMEDTGFHLPRKFSRCSVDEYIQFLLQGGGSCLFNKPNKLLDPPECGNGFVEPGEECDCGSQLECARRGGACCKKCTLTHDAMCSNGLCCSGCKYEQRGVVCRQAVNDCDIPETCTGDSSECPHNVHKLDGYMCDNSQGRCYSGRCRTRDGQCKGLWGYNSADRFCYEKLNAEGTEKGNCGPGPDGQGWLQCNKPDVLCGFLFCANVTMKPKFGDLQGEVTSFTLYHQNKYLDCRGGHALLEDGTDLGYVEDGTPCGPNMMCLERRCLPVAAFNLSTCPGSNFGRICSDHGTCSNEVKCICDRDYTGKDCSVFDPIPEPTVATGPEKKGTFEEEDLVEDKICLSFCLCVLSTSVFLLALCHFTLKKRGTKKK
;
A
#
# COMPACT_ATOMS: atom_id res chain seq x y z
N MET A 1 2.88 12.49 10.88
CA MET A 1 2.72 13.56 11.90
C MET A 1 2.03 12.99 13.14
N VAL A 2 2.37 13.51 14.32
CA VAL A 2 1.69 13.15 15.59
C VAL A 2 1.01 14.37 16.20
N VAL A 3 -0.25 14.20 16.62
CA VAL A 3 -1.01 15.21 17.38
C VAL A 3 -1.22 14.66 18.78
N ASN A 4 -0.80 15.41 19.80
CA ASN A 4 -1.05 15.05 21.20
C ASN A 4 -2.23 15.87 21.71
N ASP A 5 -3.26 15.19 22.20
CA ASP A 5 -4.43 15.88 22.74
C ASP A 5 -4.15 16.55 24.10
N ASN A 6 -5.13 17.29 24.61
CA ASN A 6 -4.99 18.00 25.87
C ASN A 6 -4.89 17.04 27.06
N ASP A 7 -5.62 15.93 27.01
CA ASP A 7 -5.55 14.89 28.04
C ASP A 7 -4.13 14.30 28.11
N MET A 8 -3.47 14.04 26.98
CA MET A 8 -2.08 13.58 26.90
C MET A 8 -1.11 14.61 27.48
N PHE A 9 -1.32 15.89 27.20
CA PHE A 9 -0.55 16.98 27.80
C PHE A 9 -0.71 17.02 29.32
N VAL A 10 -1.92 16.79 29.84
CA VAL A 10 -2.20 16.72 31.27
C VAL A 10 -1.55 15.49 31.91
N GLN A 11 -1.63 14.31 31.29
CA GLN A 11 -0.96 13.08 31.76
C GLN A 11 0.55 13.28 31.91
N LEU A 12 1.16 14.03 31.00
CA LEU A 12 2.59 14.35 31.00
C LEU A 12 2.88 15.67 31.73
N ARG A 13 2.18 15.87 32.86
CA ARG A 13 2.41 16.94 33.85
C ARG A 13 2.36 18.35 33.25
N ARG A 14 1.58 18.55 32.18
CA ARG A 14 1.44 19.84 31.48
C ARG A 14 2.78 20.38 30.98
N SER A 15 3.70 19.50 30.59
CA SER A 15 5.02 19.86 30.08
C SER A 15 5.15 19.52 28.60
N SER A 16 5.21 20.54 27.75
CA SER A 16 5.37 20.36 26.30
C SER A 16 6.66 19.62 25.95
N SER A 17 7.71 19.78 26.75
CA SER A 17 8.96 19.04 26.57
C SER A 17 8.79 17.55 26.86
N GLN A 18 8.11 17.21 27.95
CA GLN A 18 7.84 15.80 28.30
C GLN A 18 6.91 15.15 27.28
N THR A 19 5.86 15.84 26.83
CA THR A 19 4.96 15.36 25.76
C THR A 19 5.71 15.08 24.46
N LYS A 20 6.57 16.00 24.03
CA LYS A 20 7.37 15.82 22.81
C LYS A 20 8.34 14.65 22.94
N ASN A 21 9.09 14.56 24.03
CA ASN A 21 10.06 13.50 24.24
C ASN A 21 9.41 12.12 24.35
N PHE A 22 8.24 12.05 25.01
CA PHE A 22 7.46 10.83 25.10
C PHE A 22 6.98 10.36 23.72
N ALA A 23 6.38 11.27 22.93
CA ALA A 23 5.91 10.93 21.59
C ALA A 23 7.07 10.51 20.66
N LYS A 24 8.24 11.17 20.74
CA LYS A 24 9.46 10.75 20.03
C LYS A 24 9.90 9.34 20.43
N ALA A 25 9.93 9.02 21.73
CA ALA A 25 10.31 7.70 22.20
C ALA A 25 9.38 6.58 21.69
N VAL A 26 8.07 6.86 21.64
CA VAL A 26 7.06 5.95 21.06
C VAL A 26 7.33 5.72 19.57
N VAL A 27 7.51 6.79 18.80
CA VAL A 27 7.77 6.70 17.35
C VAL A 27 9.08 5.98 17.05
N ASN A 28 10.17 6.30 17.76
CA ASN A 28 11.46 5.65 17.57
C ASN A 28 11.41 4.15 17.91
N THR A 29 10.62 3.77 18.92
CA THR A 29 10.41 2.35 19.25
C THR A 29 9.62 1.64 18.15
N ALA A 30 8.63 2.30 17.53
CA ALA A 30 7.91 1.74 16.39
C ALA A 30 8.78 1.66 15.12
N ASP A 31 9.64 2.67 14.86
CA ASP A 31 10.54 2.71 13.70
C ASP A 31 11.45 1.48 13.67
N THR A 32 12.05 1.09 14.81
CA THR A 32 12.93 -0.08 14.86
C THR A 32 12.22 -1.38 14.44
N ILE A 33 10.96 -1.57 14.86
CA ILE A 33 10.13 -2.72 14.47
C ILE A 33 9.87 -2.72 12.96
N TYR A 34 9.51 -1.57 12.40
CA TYR A 34 9.20 -1.41 10.97
C TYR A 34 10.45 -1.56 10.09
N GLN A 35 11.57 -1.00 10.51
CA GLN A 35 12.84 -1.08 9.81
C GLN A 35 13.29 -2.55 9.71
N GLU A 36 13.27 -3.29 10.82
CA GLU A 36 13.76 -4.67 10.86
C GLU A 36 12.86 -5.66 10.09
N GLN A 37 11.55 -5.44 10.08
CA GLN A 37 10.60 -6.46 9.58
C GLN A 37 9.94 -6.12 8.25
N LEU A 38 9.78 -4.83 7.93
CA LEU A 38 9.04 -4.37 6.76
C LEU A 38 9.91 -3.56 5.80
N ASN A 39 11.19 -3.35 6.11
CA ASN A 39 12.08 -2.46 5.36
C ASN A 39 11.45 -1.08 5.12
N THR A 40 10.75 -0.57 6.14
CA THR A 40 10.01 0.69 6.12
C THR A 40 10.47 1.54 7.29
N ARG A 41 10.64 2.85 7.10
CA ARG A 41 11.04 3.78 8.16
C ARG A 41 9.85 4.62 8.61
N ILE A 42 9.66 4.79 9.92
CA ILE A 42 8.68 5.71 10.50
C ILE A 42 9.40 6.99 10.88
N VAL A 43 9.21 8.03 10.07
CA VAL A 43 9.89 9.32 10.28
C VAL A 43 8.93 10.37 10.80
N LEU A 44 9.26 10.98 11.94
CA LEU A 44 8.46 12.04 12.51
C LEU A 44 8.77 13.39 11.88
N VAL A 45 7.96 13.76 10.87
CA VAL A 45 8.12 15.03 10.11
C VAL A 45 7.48 16.26 10.77
N ALA A 46 6.49 16.06 11.63
CA ALA A 46 5.76 17.14 12.29
C ALA A 46 5.09 16.64 13.58
N MET A 47 4.94 17.54 14.56
CA MET A 47 4.26 17.27 15.82
C MET A 47 3.48 18.48 16.33
N GLU A 48 2.26 18.26 16.79
CA GLU A 48 1.41 19.25 17.47
C GLU A 48 1.05 18.78 18.89
N THR A 49 0.82 19.73 19.81
CA THR A 49 0.31 19.45 21.16
C THR A 49 -0.76 20.46 21.55
N TRP A 50 -1.95 19.98 21.89
CA TRP A 50 -3.07 20.81 22.31
C TRP A 50 -2.95 21.21 23.79
N THR A 51 -2.21 22.26 24.09
CA THR A 51 -1.89 22.66 25.47
C THR A 51 -3.04 23.30 26.24
N SER A 52 -4.00 23.95 25.56
CA SER A 52 -5.11 24.66 26.19
C SER A 52 -6.40 23.84 26.29
N LYS A 53 -6.85 23.23 25.19
CA LYS A 53 -8.07 22.42 25.11
C LYS A 53 -8.01 21.53 23.87
N ASN A 54 -8.85 20.49 23.83
CA ASN A 54 -9.02 19.68 22.63
C ASN A 54 -9.64 20.52 21.49
N MET A 55 -9.06 20.42 20.29
CA MET A 55 -9.54 21.14 19.11
C MET A 55 -10.70 20.44 18.40
N MET A 56 -10.98 19.20 18.79
CA MET A 56 -12.13 18.41 18.36
C MET A 56 -12.63 17.53 19.52
N PRO A 57 -13.88 17.04 19.48
CA PRO A 57 -14.41 16.16 20.52
C PRO A 57 -13.72 14.78 20.52
N VAL A 58 -12.97 14.49 21.58
CA VAL A 58 -12.38 13.18 21.88
C VAL A 58 -13.34 12.41 22.80
N VAL A 59 -14.02 11.40 22.27
CA VAL A 59 -15.02 10.60 23.01
C VAL A 59 -14.50 9.18 23.28
N GLU A 60 -15.20 8.42 24.13
CA GLU A 60 -14.80 7.05 24.53
C GLU A 60 -14.91 6.05 23.38
N ASP A 61 -15.82 6.28 22.42
CA ASP A 61 -15.92 5.46 21.22
C ASP A 61 -14.77 5.80 20.25
N PRO A 62 -13.90 4.82 19.94
CA PRO A 62 -12.73 5.07 19.10
C PRO A 62 -13.11 5.40 17.64
N LEU A 63 -14.20 4.83 17.11
CA LEU A 63 -14.63 5.09 15.73
C LEU A 63 -15.09 6.53 15.53
N THR A 64 -15.93 7.03 16.43
CA THR A 64 -16.40 8.42 16.43
C THR A 64 -15.22 9.38 16.59
N THR A 65 -14.26 9.07 17.47
CA THR A 65 -13.05 9.88 17.65
C THR A 65 -12.17 9.89 16.40
N LEU A 66 -12.00 8.75 15.73
CA LEU A 66 -11.24 8.66 14.47
C LEU A 66 -11.88 9.52 13.37
N GLN A 67 -13.20 9.45 13.21
CA GLN A 67 -13.94 10.26 12.25
C GLN A 67 -13.79 11.77 12.52
N ASN A 68 -13.97 12.18 13.78
CA ASN A 68 -13.76 13.58 14.19
C ASN A 68 -12.33 14.05 13.93
N PHE A 69 -11.34 13.20 14.23
CA PHE A 69 -9.94 13.51 14.05
C PHE A 69 -9.55 13.68 12.57
N MET A 70 -10.04 12.80 11.70
CA MET A 70 -9.74 12.89 10.27
C MET A 70 -10.45 14.07 9.60
N LYS A 71 -11.63 14.46 10.10
CA LYS A 71 -12.27 15.73 9.72
C LYS A 71 -11.42 16.93 10.16
N TYR A 72 -10.93 16.93 11.40
CA TYR A 72 -10.03 17.97 11.89
C TYR A 72 -8.75 18.07 11.05
N ARG A 73 -8.12 16.94 10.70
CA ARG A 73 -6.95 16.90 9.81
C ARG A 73 -7.24 17.60 8.48
N LYS A 74 -8.34 17.20 7.82
CA LYS A 74 -8.74 17.76 6.52
C LYS A 74 -8.91 19.28 6.57
N ASP A 75 -9.49 19.80 7.64
CA ASP A 75 -9.89 21.20 7.73
C ASP A 75 -8.78 22.12 8.30
N ASN A 76 -7.87 21.60 9.13
CA ASN A 76 -6.96 22.42 9.94
C ASN A 76 -5.46 22.13 9.75
N ILE A 77 -5.07 20.89 9.43
CA ILE A 77 -3.65 20.53 9.31
C ILE A 77 -3.18 20.83 7.88
N ARG A 78 -2.12 21.64 7.75
CA ARG A 78 -1.57 22.05 6.44
C ARG A 78 -0.24 21.37 6.11
N GLU A 79 0.42 20.85 7.11
CA GLU A 79 1.68 20.14 7.02
C GLU A 79 1.50 18.86 6.20
N GLN A 80 2.28 18.72 5.13
CA GLN A 80 2.27 17.53 4.29
C GLN A 80 2.80 16.35 5.09
N SER A 81 2.02 15.27 5.13
CA SER A 81 2.39 14.02 5.80
C SER A 81 1.59 12.86 5.25
N ASP A 82 2.25 11.70 5.15
CA ASP A 82 1.66 10.47 4.61
C ASP A 82 0.53 9.96 5.49
N VAL A 83 0.75 10.05 6.81
CA VAL A 83 -0.21 9.71 7.87
C VAL A 83 -0.16 10.69 9.04
N VAL A 84 -1.30 10.84 9.72
CA VAL A 84 -1.42 11.63 10.95
C VAL A 84 -2.05 10.77 12.04
N HIS A 85 -1.39 10.68 13.20
CA HIS A 85 -1.91 9.93 14.35
C HIS A 85 -2.20 10.83 15.54
N LEU A 86 -3.34 10.60 16.18
CA LEU A 86 -3.70 11.18 17.47
C LEU A 86 -3.15 10.32 18.60
N PHE A 87 -2.44 10.93 19.54
CA PHE A 87 -2.09 10.36 20.83
C PHE A 87 -3.03 10.97 21.87
N SER A 88 -3.94 10.13 22.36
CA SER A 88 -4.99 10.50 23.29
C SER A 88 -4.60 10.14 24.72
N GLY A 89 -4.76 11.07 25.66
CA GLY A 89 -4.62 10.81 27.10
C GLY A 89 -5.78 10.02 27.72
N ARG A 90 -6.83 9.76 26.93
CA ARG A 90 -8.04 9.01 27.32
C ARG A 90 -7.92 7.54 26.94
N ASN A 91 -8.65 6.70 27.66
CA ASN A 91 -8.83 5.28 27.33
C ASN A 91 -10.12 5.11 26.52
N PHE A 92 -10.09 4.27 25.49
CA PHE A 92 -11.27 4.02 24.67
C PHE A 92 -12.09 2.83 25.20
N HIS A 93 -13.41 2.86 25.02
CA HIS A 93 -14.30 1.76 25.39
C HIS A 93 -14.34 0.70 24.29
N SER A 94 -13.19 0.06 24.07
CA SER A 94 -13.00 -1.00 23.09
C SER A 94 -12.06 -2.06 23.67
N SER A 95 -12.06 -3.26 23.09
CA SER A 95 -11.02 -4.26 23.36
C SER A 95 -9.64 -3.84 22.84
N ARG A 96 -9.56 -2.73 22.10
CA ARG A 96 -8.36 -2.29 21.40
C ARG A 96 -7.94 -0.87 21.78
N SER A 97 -6.64 -0.72 21.93
CA SER A 97 -5.98 0.52 22.32
C SER A 97 -5.85 1.56 21.21
N GLY A 98 -6.22 1.22 19.97
CA GLY A 98 -6.14 2.13 18.84
C GLY A 98 -6.96 1.65 17.66
N THR A 99 -7.24 2.57 16.73
CA THR A 99 -7.89 2.26 15.45
C THR A 99 -7.44 3.23 14.38
N ALA A 100 -7.35 2.75 13.15
CA ALA A 100 -6.95 3.52 11.98
C ALA A 100 -7.65 3.00 10.73
N TYR A 101 -7.83 3.88 9.73
CA TYR A 101 -8.46 3.46 8.48
C TYR A 101 -7.56 2.50 7.70
N THR A 102 -8.13 1.36 7.33
CA THR A 102 -7.38 0.30 6.63
C THR A 102 -7.02 0.74 5.21
N GLY A 103 -5.75 0.63 4.82
CA GLY A 103 -5.25 1.07 3.51
C GLY A 103 -5.43 2.57 3.26
N GLY A 104 -5.48 3.37 4.33
CA GLY A 104 -5.73 4.80 4.29
C GLY A 104 -4.50 5.67 4.01
N VAL A 105 -3.28 5.12 4.06
CA VAL A 105 -2.04 5.86 3.81
C VAL A 105 -2.10 6.67 2.51
N CYS A 106 -1.45 7.84 2.49
CA CYS A 106 -1.48 8.82 1.38
C CYS A 106 -2.82 9.54 1.18
N SER A 107 -3.91 9.13 1.84
CA SER A 107 -5.19 9.84 1.77
C SER A 107 -5.24 10.97 2.80
N PRO A 108 -5.68 12.19 2.44
CA PRO A 108 -5.91 13.26 3.41
C PRO A 108 -7.07 12.97 4.37
N THR A 109 -8.08 12.21 3.93
CA THR A 109 -9.28 11.89 4.72
C THR A 109 -9.19 10.54 5.44
N ARG A 110 -8.31 9.63 4.99
CA ARG A 110 -8.17 8.29 5.58
C ARG A 110 -6.78 7.98 6.13
N GLY A 111 -5.74 8.77 5.83
CA GLY A 111 -4.36 8.49 6.24
C GLY A 111 -4.10 8.81 7.71
N GLY A 112 -4.73 8.09 8.62
CA GLY A 112 -4.51 8.34 10.03
C GLY A 112 -5.18 7.34 10.94
N GLY A 113 -4.90 7.52 12.22
CA GLY A 113 -5.38 6.67 13.29
C GLY A 113 -5.35 7.39 14.64
N ILE A 114 -5.93 6.75 15.64
CA ILE A 114 -5.93 7.23 17.02
C ILE A 114 -5.35 6.14 17.92
N ASN A 115 -4.61 6.55 18.95
CA ASN A 115 -3.96 5.65 19.89
C ASN A 115 -4.20 6.18 21.31
N GLU A 116 -4.65 5.30 22.20
CA GLU A 116 -4.86 5.61 23.61
C GLU A 116 -3.55 5.66 24.39
N TYR A 117 -3.63 6.20 25.61
CA TYR A 117 -2.48 6.33 26.49
C TYR A 117 -1.99 4.97 27.02
N GLY A 118 -0.67 4.79 27.04
CA GLY A 118 0.01 3.64 27.62
C GLY A 118 1.45 3.99 27.95
N ASN A 119 2.22 3.02 28.46
CA ASN A 119 3.68 3.21 28.55
C ASN A 119 4.30 3.25 27.13
N VAL A 120 5.56 3.69 27.02
CA VAL A 120 6.24 3.84 25.72
C VAL A 120 6.18 2.56 24.88
N GLY A 121 6.42 1.40 25.49
CA GLY A 121 6.40 0.12 24.79
C GLY A 121 5.01 -0.25 24.27
N ALA A 122 3.98 -0.16 25.13
CA ALA A 122 2.61 -0.50 24.79
C ALA A 122 2.09 0.44 23.69
N MET A 123 2.29 1.74 23.84
CA MET A 123 1.86 2.72 22.84
C MET A 123 2.63 2.57 21.52
N ALA A 124 3.90 2.14 21.55
CA ALA A 124 4.64 1.83 20.32
C ALA A 124 4.03 0.64 19.58
N ILE A 125 3.56 -0.40 20.28
CA ILE A 125 2.84 -1.52 19.67
C ILE A 125 1.49 -1.07 19.11
N THR A 126 0.72 -0.28 19.86
CA THR A 126 -0.54 0.31 19.38
C THR A 126 -0.32 1.16 18.13
N LEU A 127 0.74 1.98 18.11
CA LEU A 127 1.11 2.75 16.93
C LEU A 127 1.48 1.82 15.76
N CYS A 128 2.24 0.75 16.01
CA CYS A 128 2.57 -0.24 14.98
C CYS A 128 1.33 -0.90 14.39
N GLN A 129 0.32 -1.22 15.22
CA GLN A 129 -0.97 -1.77 14.80
C GLN A 129 -1.74 -0.77 13.93
N SER A 130 -1.91 0.46 14.41
CA SER A 130 -2.62 1.53 13.70
C SER A 130 -1.96 1.86 12.36
N LEU A 131 -0.63 2.00 12.33
CA LEU A 131 0.12 2.18 11.08
C LEU A 131 -0.01 0.95 10.16
N GLY A 132 -0.02 -0.25 10.74
CA GLY A 132 -0.19 -1.52 10.04
C GLY A 132 -1.52 -1.53 9.28
N GLN A 133 -2.59 -1.11 9.93
CA GLN A 133 -3.89 -0.88 9.28
C GLN A 133 -3.77 0.13 8.15
N ASN A 134 -3.16 1.30 8.37
CA ASN A 134 -3.02 2.31 7.32
C ASN A 134 -2.27 1.81 6.07
N ILE A 135 -1.32 0.89 6.23
CA ILE A 135 -0.57 0.24 5.12
C ILE A 135 -1.19 -1.08 4.64
N GLY A 136 -2.45 -1.36 5.02
CA GLY A 136 -3.25 -2.43 4.45
C GLY A 136 -3.23 -3.77 5.20
N MET A 137 -2.48 -3.87 6.30
CA MET A 137 -2.54 -5.04 7.18
C MET A 137 -3.87 -5.08 7.91
N ARG A 138 -4.40 -6.29 8.11
CA ARG A 138 -5.69 -6.50 8.77
C ARG A 138 -5.49 -7.28 10.06
N TRP A 139 -6.48 -7.18 10.93
CA TRP A 139 -6.51 -7.98 12.16
C TRP A 139 -6.70 -9.46 11.82
N ASN A 140 -5.86 -10.32 12.41
CA ASN A 140 -5.82 -11.75 12.11
C ASN A 140 -6.90 -12.54 12.86
N ASN A 141 -8.15 -12.07 12.91
CA ASN A 141 -9.18 -12.65 13.79
C ASN A 141 -9.67 -14.05 13.37
N ALA A 142 -9.41 -14.49 12.12
CA ALA A 142 -10.09 -15.66 11.56
C ALA A 142 -9.21 -16.63 10.75
N ARG A 143 -7.88 -16.54 10.77
CA ARG A 143 -7.02 -17.51 10.05
C ARG A 143 -6.80 -18.82 10.83
N ASN A 144 -7.84 -19.30 11.51
CA ASN A 144 -7.90 -20.60 12.19
C ASN A 144 -8.16 -21.78 11.23
N SER A 145 -8.36 -21.53 9.94
CA SER A 145 -8.42 -22.59 8.93
C SER A 145 -7.00 -23.11 8.64
N ALA A 146 -6.65 -24.18 9.36
CA ALA A 146 -5.57 -25.13 9.11
C ALA A 146 -4.60 -24.81 7.95
N GLY A 147 -3.48 -24.15 8.24
CA GLY A 147 -2.30 -24.21 7.35
C GLY A 147 -1.41 -22.97 7.30
N ASP A 148 -1.95 -21.80 6.93
CA ASP A 148 -1.12 -20.83 6.20
C ASP A 148 -0.55 -19.65 7.01
N CYS A 149 -1.12 -19.32 8.17
CA CYS A 149 -0.71 -18.13 8.92
C CYS A 149 -0.41 -18.46 10.37
N LYS A 150 0.88 -18.58 10.68
CA LYS A 150 1.33 -18.77 12.06
C LYS A 150 2.14 -17.55 12.50
N CYS A 151 1.79 -17.03 13.66
CA CYS A 151 2.68 -16.10 14.35
C CYS A 151 3.99 -16.82 14.67
N PRO A 152 5.17 -16.24 14.34
CA PRO A 152 6.45 -16.85 14.68
C PRO A 152 6.64 -17.01 16.20
N ASP A 153 5.96 -16.20 17.01
CA ASP A 153 6.00 -16.27 18.47
C ASP A 153 4.61 -16.57 19.03
N ALA A 154 4.32 -17.85 19.28
CA ALA A 154 3.04 -18.28 19.82
C ALA A 154 2.85 -17.94 21.30
N TRP A 155 3.90 -17.55 22.02
CA TRP A 155 3.84 -17.22 23.45
C TRP A 155 3.52 -15.76 23.70
N VAL A 156 4.18 -14.86 22.95
CA VAL A 156 3.98 -13.42 23.06
C VAL A 156 2.87 -12.93 22.12
N GLY A 157 2.61 -13.66 21.03
CA GLY A 157 1.69 -13.24 19.98
C GLY A 157 2.33 -12.30 18.97
N CYS A 158 1.52 -11.86 18.01
CA CYS A 158 1.94 -10.98 16.92
C CYS A 158 1.32 -9.59 17.04
N ILE A 159 1.93 -8.59 16.38
CA ILE A 159 1.50 -7.19 16.46
C ILE A 159 0.04 -7.03 15.98
N MET A 160 -0.37 -7.68 14.88
CA MET A 160 -1.74 -7.57 14.34
C MET A 160 -2.73 -8.57 14.99
N GLU A 161 -2.48 -8.97 16.24
CA GLU A 161 -3.34 -9.80 17.09
C GLU A 161 -3.66 -9.06 18.38
N ASP A 162 -4.65 -9.53 19.15
CA ASP A 162 -5.06 -8.89 20.39
C ASP A 162 -3.89 -8.80 21.39
N THR A 163 -3.60 -7.58 21.84
CA THR A 163 -2.47 -7.32 22.74
C THR A 163 -2.78 -7.85 24.14
N GLY A 164 -2.03 -8.87 24.59
CA GLY A 164 -2.10 -9.39 25.95
C GLY A 164 -1.22 -8.62 26.94
N PHE A 165 -0.92 -9.25 28.09
CA PHE A 165 0.01 -8.70 29.08
C PHE A 165 1.46 -8.57 28.53
N HIS A 166 1.86 -9.49 27.65
CA HIS A 166 3.16 -9.45 27.00
C HIS A 166 3.06 -8.70 25.67
N LEU A 167 3.98 -7.76 25.45
CA LEU A 167 3.97 -6.91 24.26
C LEU A 167 4.60 -7.63 23.05
N PRO A 168 3.84 -7.88 21.98
CA PRO A 168 4.36 -8.51 20.77
C PRO A 168 5.34 -7.58 20.07
N ARG A 169 6.39 -8.17 19.49
CA ARG A 169 7.41 -7.40 18.74
C ARG A 169 7.52 -7.80 17.28
N LYS A 170 6.70 -8.76 16.82
CA LYS A 170 6.81 -9.32 15.47
C LYS A 170 5.49 -9.25 14.71
N PHE A 171 5.58 -8.95 13.43
CA PHE A 171 4.48 -9.15 12.49
C PHE A 171 4.37 -10.63 12.12
N SER A 172 3.13 -11.10 11.91
CA SER A 172 2.91 -12.41 11.33
C SER A 172 3.29 -12.38 9.84
N ARG A 173 3.67 -13.53 9.27
CA ARG A 173 3.95 -13.62 7.82
C ARG A 173 2.81 -13.08 6.97
N CYS A 174 1.58 -13.30 7.41
CA CYS A 174 0.39 -12.89 6.67
C CYS A 174 0.14 -11.39 6.73
N SER A 175 0.55 -10.72 7.82
CA SER A 175 0.54 -9.25 7.88
C SER A 175 1.55 -8.68 6.88
N VAL A 176 2.74 -9.30 6.78
CA VAL A 176 3.76 -8.90 5.80
C VAL A 176 3.28 -9.14 4.36
N ASP A 177 2.67 -10.30 4.08
CA ASP A 177 2.11 -10.60 2.77
C ASP A 177 0.99 -9.62 2.39
N GLU A 178 0.12 -9.26 3.33
CA GLU A 178 -0.93 -8.25 3.11
C GLU A 178 -0.36 -6.88 2.76
N TYR A 179 0.70 -6.45 3.46
CA TYR A 179 1.41 -5.22 3.14
C TYR A 179 2.04 -5.26 1.73
N ILE A 180 2.69 -6.37 1.37
CA ILE A 180 3.27 -6.54 0.02
C ILE A 180 2.16 -6.50 -1.04
N GLN A 181 1.04 -7.19 -0.81
CA GLN A 181 -0.10 -7.16 -1.72
C GLN A 181 -0.72 -5.76 -1.83
N PHE A 182 -0.78 -5.00 -0.74
CA PHE A 182 -1.24 -3.61 -0.76
C PHE A 182 -0.35 -2.73 -1.66
N LEU A 183 0.97 -2.86 -1.58
CA LEU A 183 1.90 -2.16 -2.46
C LEU A 183 1.75 -2.60 -3.92
N LEU A 184 1.68 -3.91 -4.19
CA LEU A 184 1.53 -4.45 -5.55
C LEU A 184 0.21 -4.04 -6.21
N GLN A 185 -0.83 -3.81 -5.42
CA GLN A 185 -2.10 -3.27 -5.90
C GLN A 185 -2.04 -1.78 -6.23
N GLY A 186 -0.93 -1.08 -5.97
CA GLY A 186 -0.73 0.34 -6.21
C GLY A 186 -1.02 1.23 -5.01
N GLY A 187 -1.13 0.66 -3.81
CA GLY A 187 -1.25 1.42 -2.57
C GLY A 187 0.10 1.99 -2.10
N GLY A 188 0.07 3.07 -1.32
CA GLY A 188 1.26 3.58 -0.64
C GLY A 188 2.24 4.37 -1.51
N SER A 189 1.79 5.00 -2.60
CA SER A 189 2.66 5.80 -3.50
C SER A 189 3.49 6.87 -2.78
N CYS A 190 2.94 7.53 -1.75
CA CYS A 190 3.65 8.52 -0.93
C CYS A 190 4.76 7.95 -0.03
N LEU A 191 4.91 6.63 0.10
CA LEU A 191 5.90 6.03 1.01
C LEU A 191 7.31 5.90 0.42
N PHE A 192 7.48 6.24 -0.86
CA PHE A 192 8.73 6.06 -1.59
C PHE A 192 9.64 7.30 -1.59
N ASN A 193 9.25 8.36 -0.88
CA ASN A 193 10.07 9.56 -0.74
C ASN A 193 10.83 9.59 0.58
N LYS A 194 12.13 9.89 0.48
CA LYS A 194 13.00 10.08 1.63
C LYS A 194 12.84 11.51 2.20
N PRO A 195 12.50 11.68 3.49
CA PRO A 195 12.44 13.00 4.11
C PRO A 195 13.82 13.66 4.22
N ASN A 196 13.88 14.97 4.01
CA ASN A 196 15.12 15.78 4.09
C ASN A 196 15.20 16.67 5.34
N LYS A 197 14.14 16.71 6.15
CA LYS A 197 14.08 17.52 7.38
C LYS A 197 13.46 16.70 8.49
N LEU A 198 14.25 16.43 9.51
CA LEU A 198 13.82 15.76 10.74
C LEU A 198 13.53 16.78 11.83
N LEU A 199 12.82 16.36 12.88
CA LEU A 199 12.57 17.17 14.08
C LEU A 199 13.73 17.17 15.07
N ASP A 200 14.70 16.28 14.88
CA ASP A 200 15.89 16.15 15.70
C ASP A 200 17.09 16.87 15.04
N PRO A 201 18.13 17.22 15.82
CA PRO A 201 19.36 17.78 15.26
C PRO A 201 20.03 16.80 14.29
N PRO A 202 20.77 17.30 13.27
CA PRO A 202 21.46 16.44 12.31
C PRO A 202 22.40 15.41 12.94
N GLU A 203 22.32 14.15 12.51
CA GLU A 203 23.14 13.05 13.00
C GLU A 203 23.70 12.18 11.87
N CYS A 204 25.00 12.34 11.62
CA CYS A 204 25.70 11.56 10.60
C CYS A 204 25.70 10.05 10.91
N GLY A 205 25.11 9.26 10.01
CA GLY A 205 25.02 7.81 10.09
C GLY A 205 23.62 7.29 10.41
N ASN A 206 22.61 8.15 10.41
CA ASN A 206 21.20 7.78 10.58
C ASN A 206 20.52 7.41 9.24
N GLY A 207 21.22 7.62 8.13
CA GLY A 207 20.81 7.28 6.78
C GLY A 207 20.00 8.37 6.10
N PHE A 208 19.86 9.57 6.66
CA PHE A 208 19.15 10.72 6.08
C PHE A 208 20.15 11.84 5.78
N VAL A 209 20.04 12.46 4.60
CA VAL A 209 20.91 13.59 4.25
C VAL A 209 20.32 14.85 4.86
N GLU A 210 20.96 15.36 5.91
CA GLU A 210 20.49 16.50 6.70
C GLU A 210 21.31 17.79 6.42
N PRO A 211 20.86 18.98 6.85
CA PRO A 211 21.61 20.21 6.63
C PRO A 211 23.04 20.15 7.20
N GLY A 212 24.02 20.22 6.31
CA GLY A 212 25.46 20.12 6.66
C GLY A 212 26.12 18.83 6.15
N GLU A 213 25.35 17.87 5.65
CA GLU A 213 25.83 16.60 5.11
C GLU A 213 25.66 16.56 3.58
N GLU A 214 26.61 15.93 2.89
CA GLU A 214 26.51 15.69 1.44
C GLU A 214 26.01 14.28 1.11
N CYS A 215 26.19 13.36 2.04
CA CYS A 215 25.80 11.97 1.90
C CYS A 215 25.58 11.34 3.28
N ASP A 216 24.66 10.38 3.35
CA ASP A 216 24.54 9.49 4.51
C ASP A 216 24.15 8.09 4.02
N CYS A 217 25.08 7.14 4.17
CA CYS A 217 24.90 5.75 3.79
C CYS A 217 24.31 4.88 4.93
N GLY A 218 23.97 5.47 6.06
CA GLY A 218 23.42 4.81 7.24
C GLY A 218 24.48 4.39 8.24
N SER A 219 24.16 3.35 8.98
CA SER A 219 25.07 2.77 9.97
C SER A 219 26.34 2.23 9.30
N GLN A 220 27.41 2.03 10.09
CA GLN A 220 28.68 1.49 9.58
C GLN A 220 28.50 0.16 8.81
N LEU A 221 27.55 -0.68 9.23
CA LEU A 221 27.23 -1.93 8.56
C LEU A 221 26.50 -1.73 7.22
N GLU A 222 25.60 -0.75 7.15
CA GLU A 222 24.87 -0.41 5.93
C GLU A 222 25.80 0.25 4.91
N CYS A 223 26.62 1.21 5.34
CA CYS A 223 27.66 1.83 4.53
C CYS A 223 28.65 0.81 3.94
N ALA A 224 29.02 -0.22 4.71
CA ALA A 224 29.90 -1.29 4.22
C ALA A 224 29.25 -2.11 3.08
N ARG A 225 27.92 -2.19 3.04
CA ARG A 225 27.19 -2.87 1.96
C ARG A 225 26.98 -1.95 0.75
N ARG A 226 26.63 -0.68 0.97
CA ARG A 226 26.31 0.29 -0.09
C ARG A 226 26.74 1.70 0.30
N GLY A 227 27.43 2.39 -0.61
CA GLY A 227 27.77 3.81 -0.48
C GLY A 227 28.99 4.17 0.36
N GLY A 228 29.53 3.27 1.20
CA GLY A 228 30.72 3.55 2.02
C GLY A 228 32.00 3.82 1.21
N ALA A 229 32.08 3.36 -0.04
CA ALA A 229 33.18 3.71 -0.94
C ALA A 229 33.11 5.18 -1.42
N CYS A 230 31.90 5.72 -1.49
CA CYS A 230 31.60 7.03 -2.05
C CYS A 230 31.43 8.11 -0.97
N CYS A 231 31.12 7.72 0.27
CA CYS A 231 30.80 8.61 1.38
C CYS A 231 31.72 8.36 2.58
N LYS A 232 32.34 9.42 3.10
CA LYS A 232 33.24 9.37 4.25
C LYS A 232 32.95 10.52 5.22
N LYS A 233 32.57 10.19 6.46
CA LYS A 233 32.18 11.18 7.48
C LYS A 233 31.08 12.15 6.98
N CYS A 234 30.06 11.59 6.33
CA CYS A 234 28.95 12.32 5.69
C CYS A 234 29.36 13.39 4.67
N THR A 235 30.52 13.19 4.05
CA THR A 235 31.07 14.00 2.96
C THR A 235 31.39 13.10 1.78
N LEU A 236 31.13 13.54 0.56
CA LEU A 236 31.44 12.76 -0.64
C LEU A 236 32.96 12.63 -0.83
N THR A 237 33.38 11.48 -1.36
CA THR A 237 34.77 11.23 -1.72
C THR A 237 35.15 11.92 -3.04
N HIS A 238 36.44 11.97 -3.36
CA HIS A 238 36.92 12.58 -4.61
C HIS A 238 36.24 11.90 -5.82
N ASP A 239 35.75 12.71 -6.76
CA ASP A 239 34.96 12.31 -7.93
C ASP A 239 33.59 11.64 -7.66
N ALA A 240 33.14 11.50 -6.42
CA ALA A 240 31.80 10.98 -6.14
C ALA A 240 30.73 12.06 -6.37
N MET A 241 29.68 11.71 -7.10
CA MET A 241 28.46 12.51 -7.29
C MET A 241 27.33 12.03 -6.39
N CYS A 242 27.38 10.76 -5.98
CA CYS A 242 26.37 10.14 -5.12
C CYS A 242 27.00 9.08 -4.22
N SER A 243 26.27 8.70 -3.17
CA SER A 243 26.68 7.63 -2.24
C SER A 243 25.86 6.35 -2.43
N ASN A 244 24.56 6.46 -2.24
CA ASN A 244 23.58 5.38 -2.28
C ASN A 244 22.31 5.86 -3.00
N GLY A 245 21.42 4.92 -3.31
CA GLY A 245 20.16 5.17 -4.02
C GLY A 245 20.01 4.29 -5.26
N LEU A 246 18.79 4.23 -5.82
CA LEU A 246 18.49 3.40 -6.99
C LEU A 246 19.05 3.99 -8.30
N CYS A 247 19.34 5.30 -8.31
CA CYS A 247 19.92 6.03 -9.45
C CYS A 247 21.41 6.36 -9.21
N CYS A 248 22.10 5.55 -8.41
CA CYS A 248 23.54 5.71 -8.13
C CYS A 248 24.29 4.43 -8.43
N SER A 249 25.27 4.51 -9.34
CA SER A 249 26.11 3.38 -9.72
C SER A 249 27.57 3.83 -9.84
N GLY A 250 28.47 3.12 -9.15
CA GLY A 250 29.89 3.47 -9.13
C GLY A 250 30.19 4.91 -8.66
N CYS A 251 29.46 5.41 -7.65
CA CYS A 251 29.53 6.79 -7.16
C CYS A 251 29.15 7.87 -8.19
N LYS A 252 28.51 7.51 -9.30
CA LYS A 252 28.00 8.42 -10.33
C LYS A 252 26.48 8.28 -10.48
N TYR A 253 25.82 9.36 -10.89
CA TYR A 253 24.40 9.29 -11.21
C TYR A 253 24.17 8.36 -12.41
N GLU A 254 23.09 7.60 -12.34
CA GLU A 254 22.58 6.86 -13.49
C GLU A 254 22.12 7.80 -14.60
N GLN A 255 22.15 7.32 -15.84
CA GLN A 255 21.71 8.13 -16.98
C GLN A 255 20.21 8.45 -16.90
N ARG A 256 19.84 9.62 -17.45
CA ARG A 256 18.43 9.98 -17.61
C ARG A 256 17.69 8.87 -18.36
N GLY A 257 16.50 8.50 -17.91
CA GLY A 257 15.67 7.48 -18.57
C GLY A 257 15.91 6.04 -18.12
N VAL A 258 16.94 5.77 -17.29
CA VAL A 258 17.12 4.45 -16.66
C VAL A 258 15.96 4.18 -15.71
N VAL A 259 15.24 3.07 -15.90
CA VAL A 259 14.09 2.73 -15.05
C VAL A 259 14.57 2.29 -13.66
N CYS A 260 14.25 3.07 -12.62
CA CYS A 260 14.61 2.77 -11.23
C CYS A 260 13.48 2.09 -10.47
N ARG A 261 12.22 2.25 -10.88
CA ARG A 261 11.07 1.52 -10.35
C ARG A 261 10.13 1.11 -11.48
N GLN A 262 9.74 -0.16 -11.48
CA GLN A 262 8.77 -0.70 -12.43
C GLN A 262 7.35 -0.41 -11.97
N ALA A 263 6.44 -0.26 -12.94
CA ALA A 263 5.01 -0.17 -12.65
C ALA A 263 4.49 -1.49 -12.06
N VAL A 264 3.73 -1.41 -10.96
CA VAL A 264 3.19 -2.60 -10.28
C VAL A 264 1.86 -3.08 -10.88
N ASN A 265 1.14 -2.20 -11.58
CA ASN A 265 -0.13 -2.49 -12.25
C ASN A 265 -0.44 -1.46 -13.36
N ASP A 266 -1.56 -1.65 -14.07
CA ASP A 266 -2.01 -0.78 -15.16
C ASP A 266 -2.26 0.69 -14.76
N CYS A 267 -2.48 0.96 -13.48
CA CYS A 267 -2.72 2.30 -12.94
C CYS A 267 -1.45 3.00 -12.44
N ASP A 268 -0.32 2.30 -12.45
CA ASP A 268 0.96 2.81 -11.99
C ASP A 268 1.80 3.35 -13.18
N ILE A 269 2.77 4.21 -12.88
CA ILE A 269 3.69 4.79 -13.87
C ILE A 269 5.11 4.34 -13.50
N PRO A 270 5.94 3.83 -14.42
CA PRO A 270 7.32 3.51 -14.11
C PRO A 270 8.15 4.79 -13.95
N GLU A 271 8.97 4.86 -12.91
CA GLU A 271 9.88 5.98 -12.66
C GLU A 271 11.24 5.73 -13.27
N THR A 272 11.77 6.80 -13.85
CA THR A 272 13.08 6.82 -14.50
C THR A 272 13.99 7.81 -13.80
N CYS A 273 15.27 7.48 -13.70
CA CYS A 273 16.29 8.37 -13.18
C CYS A 273 16.34 9.66 -14.00
N THR A 274 16.53 10.78 -13.31
CA THR A 274 16.57 12.12 -13.93
C THR A 274 17.93 12.44 -14.54
N GLY A 275 18.99 11.75 -14.12
CA GLY A 275 20.38 12.00 -14.54
C GLY A 275 21.18 12.90 -13.60
N ASP A 276 20.53 13.49 -12.60
CA ASP A 276 21.10 14.50 -11.69
C ASP A 276 20.79 14.23 -10.20
N SER A 277 20.21 13.06 -9.90
CA SER A 277 19.83 12.62 -8.56
C SER A 277 20.20 11.17 -8.35
N SER A 278 20.60 10.82 -7.11
CA SER A 278 20.86 9.44 -6.70
C SER A 278 19.60 8.69 -6.30
N GLU A 279 18.57 9.43 -5.88
CA GLU A 279 17.27 8.89 -5.50
C GLU A 279 16.39 8.73 -6.74
N CYS A 280 15.61 7.65 -6.76
CA CYS A 280 14.54 7.49 -7.74
C CYS A 280 13.48 8.57 -7.49
N PRO A 281 12.89 9.17 -8.53
CA PRO A 281 11.81 10.16 -8.36
C PRO A 281 10.65 9.63 -7.51
N HIS A 282 9.86 10.57 -6.98
CA HIS A 282 8.66 10.26 -6.21
C HIS A 282 7.76 9.28 -6.98
N ASN A 283 7.29 8.24 -6.30
CA ASN A 283 6.36 7.28 -6.87
C ASN A 283 5.03 7.97 -7.17
N VAL A 284 4.68 8.00 -8.46
CA VAL A 284 3.45 8.60 -8.96
C VAL A 284 2.65 7.57 -9.73
N HIS A 285 1.33 7.71 -9.70
CA HIS A 285 0.44 6.84 -10.43
C HIS A 285 -0.40 7.64 -11.41
N LYS A 286 -1.09 6.94 -12.32
CA LYS A 286 -2.01 7.57 -13.27
C LYS A 286 -3.10 8.31 -12.53
N LEU A 287 -3.52 9.44 -13.09
CA LEU A 287 -4.64 10.21 -12.56
C LEU A 287 -5.90 9.32 -12.46
N ASP A 288 -6.75 9.60 -11.48
CA ASP A 288 -8.00 8.87 -11.31
C ASP A 288 -8.88 8.97 -12.57
N GLY A 289 -9.57 7.87 -12.89
CA GLY A 289 -10.45 7.76 -14.06
C GLY A 289 -9.82 7.10 -15.29
N TYR A 290 -8.50 6.90 -15.34
CA TYR A 290 -7.86 6.07 -16.37
C TYR A 290 -8.45 4.66 -16.38
N MET A 291 -8.56 4.04 -17.56
CA MET A 291 -9.04 2.67 -17.69
C MET A 291 -7.95 1.67 -17.31
N CYS A 292 -8.34 0.55 -16.71
CA CYS A 292 -7.45 -0.57 -16.35
C CYS A 292 -8.17 -1.91 -16.54
N ASP A 293 -7.43 -3.02 -16.46
CA ASP A 293 -7.96 -4.38 -16.59
C ASP A 293 -8.79 -4.55 -17.88
N ASN A 294 -8.16 -4.25 -19.03
CA ASN A 294 -8.80 -4.32 -20.35
C ASN A 294 -10.11 -3.50 -20.47
N SER A 295 -10.15 -2.32 -19.86
CA SER A 295 -11.33 -1.42 -19.79
C SER A 295 -12.51 -1.94 -18.95
N GLN A 296 -12.30 -2.96 -18.13
CA GLN A 296 -13.29 -3.43 -17.16
C GLN A 296 -13.25 -2.63 -15.84
N GLY A 297 -12.10 -2.02 -15.54
CA GLY A 297 -11.86 -1.23 -14.35
C GLY A 297 -11.47 0.20 -14.62
N ARG A 298 -11.39 0.97 -13.52
CA ARG A 298 -10.82 2.31 -13.54
C ARG A 298 -9.83 2.51 -12.40
N CYS A 299 -8.80 3.30 -12.69
CA CYS A 299 -7.81 3.71 -11.71
C CYS A 299 -8.44 4.70 -10.73
N TYR A 300 -8.31 4.40 -9.44
CA TYR A 300 -8.74 5.27 -8.36
C TYR A 300 -7.77 5.14 -7.19
N SER A 301 -7.08 6.24 -6.87
CA SER A 301 -6.00 6.29 -5.89
C SER A 301 -4.91 5.23 -6.15
N GLY A 302 -4.42 5.15 -7.40
CA GLY A 302 -3.33 4.25 -7.78
C GLY A 302 -3.72 2.77 -7.96
N ARG A 303 -4.97 2.42 -7.64
CA ARG A 303 -5.47 1.03 -7.68
C ARG A 303 -6.51 0.85 -8.78
N CYS A 304 -6.49 -0.32 -9.42
CA CYS A 304 -7.53 -0.68 -10.38
C CYS A 304 -8.80 -1.16 -9.66
N ARG A 305 -9.91 -0.42 -9.79
CA ARG A 305 -11.19 -0.74 -9.16
C ARG A 305 -12.11 -1.48 -10.12
N THR A 306 -12.50 -2.70 -9.73
CA THR A 306 -13.50 -3.54 -10.40
C THR A 306 -14.37 -4.25 -9.38
N ARG A 307 -15.64 -4.48 -9.72
CA ARG A 307 -16.54 -5.32 -8.89
C ARG A 307 -15.97 -6.74 -8.74
N ASP A 308 -15.41 -7.30 -9.80
CA ASP A 308 -14.77 -8.62 -9.78
C ASP A 308 -13.55 -8.65 -8.86
N GLY A 309 -12.69 -7.63 -8.92
CA GLY A 309 -11.53 -7.50 -8.04
C GLY A 309 -11.95 -7.42 -6.56
N GLN A 310 -12.99 -6.64 -6.27
CA GLN A 310 -13.54 -6.54 -4.91
C GLN A 310 -14.10 -7.87 -4.41
N CYS A 311 -14.91 -8.57 -5.22
CA CYS A 311 -15.44 -9.90 -4.87
C CYS A 311 -14.34 -10.96 -4.69
N LYS A 312 -13.30 -10.96 -5.55
CA LYS A 312 -12.17 -11.89 -5.44
C LYS A 312 -11.36 -11.63 -4.18
N GLY A 313 -11.16 -10.35 -3.85
CA GLY A 313 -10.47 -9.92 -2.65
C GLY A 313 -11.23 -10.29 -1.37
N LEU A 314 -12.54 -10.06 -1.33
CA LEU A 314 -13.35 -10.25 -0.12
C LEU A 314 -13.80 -11.70 0.06
N TRP A 315 -14.28 -12.35 -0.99
CA TRP A 315 -14.92 -13.68 -0.92
C TRP A 315 -14.14 -14.77 -1.65
N GLY A 316 -13.23 -14.41 -2.57
CA GLY A 316 -12.54 -15.37 -3.45
C GLY A 316 -13.35 -15.76 -4.69
N TYR A 317 -14.44 -15.05 -4.98
CA TYR A 317 -15.34 -15.31 -6.10
C TYR A 317 -15.44 -14.11 -7.05
N ASN A 318 -16.00 -14.30 -8.23
CA ASN A 318 -16.26 -13.21 -9.17
C ASN A 318 -17.52 -12.41 -8.78
N SER A 319 -17.68 -11.23 -9.36
CA SER A 319 -18.91 -10.45 -9.24
C SER A 319 -20.09 -11.18 -9.86
N ALA A 320 -21.27 -10.93 -9.30
CA ALA A 320 -22.51 -11.46 -9.84
C ALA A 320 -22.92 -10.72 -11.12
N ASP A 321 -23.90 -11.30 -11.82
CA ASP A 321 -24.43 -10.71 -13.04
C ASP A 321 -25.05 -9.32 -12.77
N ARG A 322 -24.91 -8.41 -13.74
CA ARG A 322 -25.47 -7.05 -13.70
C ARG A 322 -26.95 -7.05 -13.31
N PHE A 323 -27.72 -8.06 -13.74
CA PHE A 323 -29.13 -8.19 -13.42
C PHE A 323 -29.42 -8.32 -11.92
N CYS A 324 -28.51 -8.91 -11.13
CA CYS A 324 -28.64 -8.97 -9.67
C CYS A 324 -28.73 -7.57 -9.06
N TYR A 325 -27.83 -6.67 -9.49
CA TYR A 325 -27.79 -5.29 -9.04
C TYR A 325 -29.06 -4.54 -9.46
N GLU A 326 -29.43 -4.63 -10.74
CA GLU A 326 -30.59 -3.90 -11.28
C GLU A 326 -31.92 -4.27 -10.62
N LYS A 327 -32.04 -5.51 -10.13
CA LYS A 327 -33.23 -5.98 -9.40
C LYS A 327 -33.15 -5.68 -7.91
N LEU A 328 -32.16 -6.23 -7.23
CA LEU A 328 -32.13 -6.24 -5.77
C LEU A 328 -31.79 -4.86 -5.19
N ASN A 329 -30.85 -4.11 -5.77
CA ASN A 329 -30.52 -2.77 -5.27
C ASN A 329 -31.65 -1.77 -5.50
N ALA A 330 -32.48 -2.00 -6.51
CA ALA A 330 -33.68 -1.22 -6.75
C ALA A 330 -34.84 -1.59 -5.82
N GLU A 331 -34.72 -2.60 -4.94
CA GLU A 331 -35.77 -2.90 -3.94
C GLU A 331 -35.63 -2.04 -2.68
N GLY A 332 -34.40 -1.72 -2.27
CA GLY A 332 -34.16 -0.96 -1.03
C GLY A 332 -34.45 -1.78 0.22
N THR A 333 -33.91 -3.00 0.27
CA THR A 333 -34.04 -3.91 1.41
C THR A 333 -32.66 -4.31 1.94
N GLU A 334 -32.61 -5.07 3.03
CA GLU A 334 -31.35 -5.64 3.55
C GLU A 334 -30.62 -6.49 2.49
N LYS A 335 -31.38 -7.05 1.53
CA LYS A 335 -30.83 -7.89 0.46
C LYS A 335 -30.26 -7.12 -0.72
N GLY A 336 -30.47 -5.80 -0.77
CA GLY A 336 -30.01 -4.93 -1.85
C GLY A 336 -30.49 -3.50 -1.66
N ASN A 337 -29.55 -2.56 -1.56
CA ASN A 337 -29.81 -1.16 -1.22
C ASN A 337 -28.60 -0.26 -1.53
N CYS A 338 -28.79 1.06 -1.36
CA CYS A 338 -27.77 2.10 -1.50
C CYS A 338 -27.32 2.70 -0.15
N GLY A 339 -27.39 1.91 0.92
CA GLY A 339 -27.03 2.34 2.27
C GLY A 339 -28.20 2.35 3.24
N PRO A 340 -27.94 2.63 4.53
CA PRO A 340 -28.99 2.92 5.49
C PRO A 340 -29.74 4.20 5.11
N GLY A 341 -31.04 4.24 5.41
CA GLY A 341 -31.87 5.42 5.20
C GLY A 341 -31.47 6.60 6.12
N PRO A 342 -32.01 7.80 5.86
CA PRO A 342 -31.87 8.94 6.78
C PRO A 342 -32.26 8.54 8.21
N ASP A 343 -31.50 9.03 9.20
CA ASP A 343 -31.71 8.75 10.62
C ASP A 343 -31.66 7.26 11.04
N GLY A 344 -31.09 6.40 10.19
CA GLY A 344 -30.93 4.96 10.48
C GLY A 344 -32.21 4.14 10.34
N GLN A 345 -33.29 4.71 9.80
CA GLN A 345 -34.54 3.97 9.58
C GLN A 345 -34.54 3.29 8.21
N GLY A 346 -34.39 1.97 8.22
CA GLY A 346 -34.51 1.12 7.03
C GLY A 346 -33.37 1.30 6.02
N TRP A 347 -33.63 0.84 4.79
CA TRP A 347 -32.64 0.79 3.72
C TRP A 347 -33.02 1.71 2.57
N LEU A 348 -32.04 2.40 2.02
CA LEU A 348 -32.25 3.32 0.90
C LEU A 348 -32.37 2.54 -0.41
N GLN A 349 -33.48 2.72 -1.12
CA GLN A 349 -33.65 2.22 -2.47
C GLN A 349 -32.67 2.92 -3.43
N CYS A 350 -31.93 2.17 -4.23
CA CYS A 350 -31.06 2.77 -5.24
C CYS A 350 -31.88 3.37 -6.38
N ASN A 351 -31.48 4.54 -6.86
CA ASN A 351 -31.97 5.04 -8.14
C ASN A 351 -31.48 4.13 -9.27
N LYS A 352 -32.20 4.09 -10.39
CA LYS A 352 -31.82 3.33 -11.59
C LYS A 352 -30.35 3.50 -12.04
N PRO A 353 -29.76 4.71 -12.10
CA PRO A 353 -28.34 4.84 -12.45
C PRO A 353 -27.38 4.34 -11.36
N ASP A 354 -27.81 4.35 -10.10
CA ASP A 354 -26.97 4.09 -8.92
C ASP A 354 -26.92 2.60 -8.53
N VAL A 355 -27.73 1.74 -9.16
CA VAL A 355 -27.85 0.31 -8.82
C VAL A 355 -26.51 -0.43 -8.83
N LEU A 356 -25.53 0.01 -9.63
CA LEU A 356 -24.19 -0.58 -9.70
C LEU A 356 -23.18 -0.03 -8.69
N CYS A 357 -23.60 0.92 -7.86
CA CYS A 357 -22.81 1.52 -6.78
C CYS A 357 -23.36 1.21 -5.38
N GLY A 358 -24.47 0.47 -5.32
CA GLY A 358 -25.08 0.01 -4.07
C GLY A 358 -24.40 -1.24 -3.50
N PHE A 359 -25.21 -2.12 -2.92
CA PHE A 359 -24.77 -3.38 -2.33
C PHE A 359 -24.05 -4.26 -3.36
N LEU A 360 -22.95 -4.88 -2.93
CA LEU A 360 -22.08 -5.72 -3.76
C LEU A 360 -22.62 -7.15 -3.83
N PHE A 361 -22.82 -7.65 -5.05
CA PHE A 361 -23.17 -9.05 -5.29
C PHE A 361 -22.00 -9.81 -5.91
N CYS A 362 -21.74 -10.99 -5.38
CA CYS A 362 -20.74 -11.94 -5.85
C CYS A 362 -21.42 -13.29 -6.16
N ALA A 363 -20.88 -14.04 -7.12
CA ALA A 363 -21.44 -15.32 -7.55
C ALA A 363 -20.88 -16.49 -6.72
N ASN A 364 -21.69 -17.50 -6.41
CA ASN A 364 -21.27 -18.76 -5.78
C ASN A 364 -20.58 -18.60 -4.41
N VAL A 365 -20.94 -17.56 -3.64
CA VAL A 365 -20.39 -17.37 -2.28
C VAL A 365 -20.87 -18.50 -1.37
N THR A 366 -19.93 -19.29 -0.84
CA THR A 366 -20.21 -20.39 0.11
C THR A 366 -19.54 -20.22 1.47
N MET A 367 -18.64 -19.24 1.60
CA MET A 367 -17.82 -19.03 2.79
C MET A 367 -18.07 -17.65 3.40
N LYS A 368 -17.65 -17.49 4.66
CA LYS A 368 -17.55 -16.18 5.32
C LYS A 368 -16.53 -15.29 4.59
N PRO A 369 -16.63 -13.96 4.71
CA PRO A 369 -15.67 -13.08 4.06
C PRO A 369 -14.27 -13.37 4.60
N LYS A 370 -13.26 -13.23 3.74
CA LYS A 370 -11.86 -13.40 4.13
C LYS A 370 -11.43 -12.36 5.17
N PHE A 371 -12.11 -11.22 5.20
CA PHE A 371 -11.77 -10.05 6.01
C PHE A 371 -13.02 -9.33 6.49
N GLY A 372 -12.92 -8.72 7.67
CA GLY A 372 -14.03 -8.04 8.33
C GLY A 372 -14.99 -9.00 9.02
N ASP A 373 -15.73 -8.46 9.97
CA ASP A 373 -16.76 -9.19 10.68
C ASP A 373 -18.04 -9.14 9.88
N LEU A 374 -18.57 -10.32 9.55
CA LEU A 374 -19.85 -10.44 8.86
C LEU A 374 -20.98 -10.04 9.81
N GLN A 375 -21.63 -8.92 9.53
CA GLN A 375 -22.85 -8.52 10.22
C GLN A 375 -24.06 -9.18 9.58
N GLY A 376 -24.86 -9.86 10.41
CA GLY A 376 -26.03 -10.61 9.97
C GLY A 376 -25.67 -11.89 9.21
N GLU A 377 -26.51 -12.26 8.25
CA GLU A 377 -26.30 -13.43 7.40
C GLU A 377 -25.90 -13.02 5.98
N VAL A 378 -25.26 -13.95 5.26
CA VAL A 378 -25.01 -13.76 3.83
C VAL A 378 -26.35 -13.73 3.11
N THR A 379 -26.66 -12.61 2.47
CA THR A 379 -27.79 -12.50 1.55
C THR A 379 -27.56 -13.50 0.42
N SER A 380 -28.55 -14.36 0.17
CA SER A 380 -28.53 -15.31 -0.93
C SER A 380 -29.86 -15.30 -1.66
N PHE A 381 -29.83 -14.98 -2.95
CA PHE A 381 -31.02 -14.96 -3.79
C PHE A 381 -30.72 -15.50 -5.18
N THR A 382 -31.61 -16.33 -5.72
CA THR A 382 -31.46 -16.88 -7.08
C THR A 382 -32.53 -16.29 -7.99
N LEU A 383 -32.11 -15.58 -9.03
CA LEU A 383 -32.98 -15.03 -10.06
C LEU A 383 -32.98 -15.95 -11.29
N TYR A 384 -34.13 -16.05 -11.98
CA TYR A 384 -34.20 -16.67 -13.29
C TYR A 384 -34.27 -15.59 -14.36
N HIS A 385 -33.28 -15.53 -15.24
CA HIS A 385 -33.20 -14.55 -16.32
C HIS A 385 -32.58 -15.18 -17.58
N GLN A 386 -33.19 -14.94 -18.75
CA GLN A 386 -32.69 -15.43 -20.05
C GLN A 386 -32.33 -16.94 -20.06
N ASN A 387 -33.23 -17.78 -19.54
CA ASN A 387 -33.03 -19.23 -19.41
C ASN A 387 -31.84 -19.66 -18.53
N LYS A 388 -31.32 -18.77 -17.68
CA LYS A 388 -30.23 -19.04 -16.74
C LYS A 388 -30.64 -18.67 -15.32
N TYR A 389 -30.22 -19.49 -14.36
CA TYR A 389 -30.28 -19.14 -12.94
C TYR A 389 -29.05 -18.31 -12.57
N LEU A 390 -29.29 -17.13 -12.01
CA LEU A 390 -28.28 -16.18 -11.56
C LEU A 390 -28.25 -16.20 -10.03
N ASP A 391 -27.09 -16.48 -9.45
CA ASP A 391 -26.89 -16.50 -8.01
C ASP A 391 -26.35 -15.13 -7.55
N CYS A 392 -27.16 -14.43 -6.77
CA CYS A 392 -26.89 -13.09 -6.27
C CYS A 392 -26.64 -13.20 -4.77
N ARG A 393 -25.36 -13.22 -4.37
CA ARG A 393 -24.98 -13.33 -2.96
C ARG A 393 -24.14 -12.16 -2.49
N GLY A 394 -24.27 -11.76 -1.23
CA GLY A 394 -23.47 -10.69 -0.66
C GLY A 394 -23.63 -10.62 0.85
N GLY A 395 -22.86 -9.77 1.51
CA GLY A 395 -22.93 -9.61 2.95
C GLY A 395 -22.17 -8.37 3.42
N HIS A 396 -22.60 -7.82 4.54
CA HIS A 396 -21.97 -6.67 5.19
C HIS A 396 -20.73 -7.13 5.95
N ALA A 397 -19.56 -6.97 5.33
CA ALA A 397 -18.27 -7.28 5.94
C ALA A 397 -17.67 -6.00 6.52
N LEU A 398 -17.90 -5.75 7.81
CA LEU A 398 -17.43 -4.55 8.48
C LEU A 398 -15.98 -4.68 8.90
N LEU A 399 -15.19 -3.66 8.58
CA LEU A 399 -13.88 -3.46 9.14
C LEU A 399 -13.96 -2.70 10.47
N GLU A 400 -12.84 -2.75 11.16
CA GLU A 400 -12.61 -2.18 12.50
C GLU A 400 -12.56 -0.65 12.52
N ASP A 401 -12.50 -0.04 11.33
CA ASP A 401 -12.60 1.40 11.12
C ASP A 401 -14.04 1.83 10.74
N GLY A 402 -15.00 0.90 10.81
CA GLY A 402 -16.40 1.11 10.42
C GLY A 402 -16.64 1.04 8.90
N THR A 403 -15.62 0.76 8.08
CA THR A 403 -15.80 0.59 6.63
C THR A 403 -16.57 -0.68 6.33
N ASP A 404 -17.67 -0.55 5.59
CA ASP A 404 -18.42 -1.70 5.08
C ASP A 404 -17.95 -2.11 3.69
N LEU A 405 -17.30 -3.28 3.59
CA LEU A 405 -16.83 -3.85 2.33
C LEU A 405 -17.95 -4.52 1.51
N GLY A 406 -19.18 -4.58 2.05
CA GLY A 406 -20.38 -5.09 1.39
C GLY A 406 -20.98 -4.14 0.35
N TYR A 407 -20.48 -2.91 0.22
CA TYR A 407 -20.87 -1.97 -0.84
C TYR A 407 -19.79 -1.86 -1.91
N VAL A 408 -20.20 -1.53 -3.14
CA VAL A 408 -19.26 -1.26 -4.23
C VAL A 408 -18.33 -0.10 -3.86
N GLU A 409 -17.02 -0.32 -3.99
CA GLU A 409 -16.02 0.71 -3.66
C GLU A 409 -16.06 1.93 -4.59
N ASP A 410 -15.70 3.09 -4.05
CA ASP A 410 -15.53 4.33 -4.82
C ASP A 410 -14.47 4.16 -5.93
N GLY A 411 -14.71 4.81 -7.07
CA GLY A 411 -13.91 4.70 -8.28
C GLY A 411 -14.31 3.53 -9.19
N THR A 412 -15.16 2.60 -8.73
CA THR A 412 -15.59 1.46 -9.55
C THR A 412 -16.48 1.93 -10.73
N PRO A 413 -16.27 1.43 -11.95
CA PRO A 413 -17.07 1.85 -13.11
C PRO A 413 -18.53 1.36 -13.03
N CYS A 414 -19.47 2.28 -13.16
CA CYS A 414 -20.92 2.00 -13.16
C CYS A 414 -21.60 2.26 -14.52
N GLY A 415 -20.88 2.84 -15.48
CA GLY A 415 -21.36 3.10 -16.82
C GLY A 415 -20.28 3.69 -17.73
N PRO A 416 -20.60 3.96 -19.02
CA PRO A 416 -19.69 4.64 -19.93
C PRO A 416 -19.33 6.02 -19.38
N ASN A 417 -18.05 6.27 -19.13
CA ASN A 417 -17.56 7.51 -18.50
C ASN A 417 -18.24 7.86 -17.16
N MET A 418 -18.59 6.85 -16.36
CA MET A 418 -19.13 7.01 -15.01
C MET A 418 -18.44 6.11 -13.98
N MET A 419 -18.37 6.59 -12.73
CA MET A 419 -17.76 5.91 -11.59
C MET A 419 -18.62 6.07 -10.33
N CYS A 420 -18.48 5.12 -9.42
CA CYS A 420 -19.12 5.18 -8.10
C CYS A 420 -18.40 6.16 -7.18
N LEU A 421 -19.17 7.01 -6.50
CA LEU A 421 -18.69 7.83 -5.38
C LEU A 421 -19.83 7.96 -4.37
N GLU A 422 -19.55 7.60 -3.11
CA GLU A 422 -20.55 7.65 -2.03
C GLU A 422 -21.85 6.93 -2.41
N ARG A 423 -21.71 5.73 -3.02
CA ARG A 423 -22.81 4.88 -3.50
C ARG A 423 -23.67 5.47 -4.62
N ARG A 424 -23.18 6.50 -5.31
CA ARG A 424 -23.84 7.11 -6.47
C ARG A 424 -23.03 6.92 -7.74
N CYS A 425 -23.71 6.71 -8.86
CA CYS A 425 -23.07 6.62 -10.16
C CYS A 425 -22.97 8.02 -10.78
N LEU A 426 -21.76 8.59 -10.76
CA LEU A 426 -21.50 9.95 -11.22
C LEU A 426 -20.62 9.94 -12.48
N PRO A 427 -20.79 10.91 -13.41
CA PRO A 427 -19.86 11.09 -14.50
C PRO A 427 -18.43 11.34 -13.99
N VAL A 428 -17.41 10.89 -14.72
CA VAL A 428 -16.00 11.12 -14.34
C VAL A 428 -15.70 12.61 -14.11
N ALA A 429 -16.35 13.51 -14.86
CA ALA A 429 -16.22 14.96 -14.68
C ALA A 429 -16.65 15.47 -13.29
N ALA A 430 -17.53 14.75 -12.59
CA ALA A 430 -18.01 15.13 -11.25
C ALA A 430 -16.95 14.93 -10.16
N PHE A 431 -15.87 14.20 -10.44
CA PHE A 431 -14.77 13.97 -9.51
C PHE A 431 -13.79 15.15 -9.44
N ASN A 432 -14.10 16.28 -10.13
CA ASN A 432 -13.27 17.49 -10.19
C ASN A 432 -11.80 17.19 -10.50
N LEU A 433 -11.58 16.19 -11.37
CA LEU A 433 -10.25 15.76 -11.76
C LEU A 433 -9.59 16.88 -12.55
N SER A 434 -8.46 17.36 -12.03
CA SER A 434 -7.65 18.35 -12.74
C SER A 434 -7.08 17.72 -14.00
N THR A 435 -6.95 18.49 -15.07
CA THR A 435 -6.40 18.00 -16.34
C THR A 435 -4.97 18.46 -16.51
N CYS A 436 -4.12 17.56 -16.99
CA CYS A 436 -2.75 17.90 -17.36
C CYS A 436 -2.72 18.81 -18.61
N PRO A 437 -1.65 19.62 -18.77
CA PRO A 437 -1.49 20.49 -19.93
C PRO A 437 -1.31 19.70 -21.24
N GLY A 438 -1.49 20.38 -22.36
CA GLY A 438 -1.33 19.83 -23.71
C GLY A 438 -1.17 20.93 -24.76
N SER A 439 -0.46 20.61 -25.85
CA SER A 439 -0.21 21.53 -26.96
C SER A 439 -1.48 22.04 -27.68
N ASN A 440 -2.55 21.25 -27.66
CA ASN A 440 -3.86 21.58 -28.23
C ASN A 440 -5.00 21.16 -27.29
N PHE A 441 -6.17 21.81 -27.42
CA PHE A 441 -7.38 21.42 -26.67
C PHE A 441 -7.72 19.94 -26.91
N GLY A 442 -7.67 19.14 -25.84
CA GLY A 442 -8.07 17.72 -25.84
C GLY A 442 -6.93 16.71 -25.95
N ARG A 443 -5.68 17.13 -26.21
CA ARG A 443 -4.51 16.22 -26.20
C ARG A 443 -3.79 16.29 -24.87
N ILE A 444 -4.15 15.40 -23.95
CA ILE A 444 -3.52 15.32 -22.64
C ILE A 444 -2.04 14.96 -22.84
N CYS A 445 -1.13 15.77 -22.29
CA CYS A 445 0.32 15.59 -22.43
C CYS A 445 0.78 15.47 -23.89
N SER A 446 0.11 16.18 -24.81
CA SER A 446 0.39 16.17 -26.25
C SER A 446 0.41 14.77 -26.89
N ASP A 447 -0.26 13.78 -26.28
CA ASP A 447 -0.23 12.35 -26.66
C ASP A 447 1.16 11.70 -26.60
N HIS A 448 2.11 12.31 -25.87
CA HIS A 448 3.50 11.86 -25.69
C HIS A 448 3.85 11.69 -24.21
N GLY A 449 2.85 11.36 -23.40
CA GLY A 449 3.04 11.15 -21.98
C GLY A 449 1.75 10.78 -21.26
N THR A 450 1.89 10.48 -19.98
CA THR A 450 0.79 10.08 -19.10
C THR A 450 0.59 11.13 -18.01
N CYS A 451 -0.66 11.48 -17.73
CA CYS A 451 -0.98 12.42 -16.65
C CYS A 451 -0.94 11.72 -15.28
N SER A 452 -0.09 12.21 -14.38
CA SER A 452 0.05 11.67 -13.03
C SER A 452 -1.01 12.21 -12.06
N ASN A 453 -1.11 11.59 -10.89
CA ASN A 453 -1.94 12.03 -9.76
C ASN A 453 -1.57 13.42 -9.21
N GLU A 454 -0.37 13.92 -9.50
CA GLU A 454 0.06 15.28 -9.17
C GLU A 454 -0.33 16.31 -10.24
N VAL A 455 -1.09 15.91 -11.26
CA VAL A 455 -1.48 16.77 -12.39
C VAL A 455 -0.25 17.27 -13.17
N LYS A 456 0.73 16.38 -13.34
CA LYS A 456 1.94 16.62 -14.13
C LYS A 456 2.02 15.58 -15.24
N CYS A 457 2.51 16.00 -16.40
CA CYS A 457 2.79 15.06 -17.48
C CYS A 457 4.11 14.32 -17.22
N ILE A 458 4.04 12.99 -17.26
CA ILE A 458 5.21 12.12 -17.30
C ILE A 458 5.42 11.74 -18.76
N CYS A 459 6.44 12.33 -19.37
CA CYS A 459 6.70 12.20 -20.80
C CYS A 459 7.28 10.84 -21.16
N ASP A 460 7.00 10.41 -22.39
CA ASP A 460 7.67 9.25 -22.99
C ASP A 460 9.17 9.53 -23.16
N ARG A 461 9.97 8.46 -23.32
CA ARG A 461 11.45 8.49 -23.26
C ARG A 461 12.10 9.60 -24.08
N ASP A 462 11.58 9.88 -25.27
CA ASP A 462 12.20 10.79 -26.23
C ASP A 462 11.53 12.19 -26.23
N TYR A 463 10.68 12.48 -25.23
CA TYR A 463 9.95 13.73 -25.09
C TYR A 463 10.22 14.43 -23.76
N THR A 464 10.11 15.75 -23.76
CA THR A 464 10.34 16.61 -22.60
C THR A 464 9.42 17.83 -22.61
N GLY A 465 9.52 18.65 -21.57
CA GLY A 465 8.66 19.83 -21.36
C GLY A 465 7.45 19.53 -20.49
N LYS A 466 6.75 20.60 -20.06
CA LYS A 466 5.62 20.48 -19.13
C LYS A 466 4.40 19.75 -19.70
N ASP A 467 4.25 19.79 -21.03
CA ASP A 467 3.16 19.22 -21.80
C ASP A 467 3.63 18.13 -22.79
N CYS A 468 4.88 17.66 -22.64
CA CYS A 468 5.52 16.66 -23.51
C CYS A 468 5.52 17.00 -25.00
N SER A 469 5.58 18.28 -25.36
CA SER A 469 5.59 18.74 -26.75
C SER A 469 6.97 18.79 -27.41
N VAL A 470 8.06 18.71 -26.63
CA VAL A 470 9.42 18.88 -27.13
C VAL A 470 10.08 17.52 -27.32
N PHE A 471 10.50 17.22 -28.55
CA PHE A 471 11.29 16.01 -28.86
C PHE A 471 12.75 16.23 -28.47
N ASP A 472 13.25 15.42 -27.54
CA ASP A 472 14.59 15.47 -26.93
C ASP A 472 15.06 14.03 -26.67
N PRO A 473 15.52 13.31 -27.71
CA PRO A 473 15.90 11.90 -27.59
C PRO A 473 17.13 11.74 -26.72
N ILE A 474 17.07 10.79 -25.78
CA ILE A 474 18.19 10.47 -24.91
C ILE A 474 19.28 9.80 -25.76
N PRO A 475 20.52 10.32 -25.75
CA PRO A 475 21.61 9.72 -26.53
C PRO A 475 21.80 8.25 -26.13
N GLU A 476 21.79 7.35 -27.12
CA GLU A 476 22.14 5.96 -26.84
C GLU A 476 23.59 5.89 -26.33
N PRO A 477 23.87 5.09 -25.29
CA PRO A 477 25.23 4.91 -24.84
C PRO A 477 26.07 4.37 -26.00
N THR A 478 26.98 5.18 -26.50
CA THR A 478 27.96 4.74 -27.50
C THR A 478 28.75 3.61 -26.90
N VAL A 479 28.52 2.39 -27.35
CA VAL A 479 29.42 1.27 -27.08
C VAL A 479 30.78 1.71 -27.59
N ALA A 480 31.73 1.92 -26.67
CA ALA A 480 33.09 2.26 -27.05
C ALA A 480 33.65 1.09 -27.86
N THR A 481 33.64 1.20 -29.18
CA THR A 481 34.47 0.38 -30.06
C THR A 481 35.90 0.78 -29.77
N GLY A 482 36.51 0.10 -28.80
CA GLY A 482 37.94 0.20 -28.55
C GLY A 482 38.72 -0.20 -29.81
N PRO A 483 39.90 0.36 -30.04
CA PRO A 483 40.69 0.08 -31.24
C PRO A 483 41.08 -1.40 -31.24
N GLU A 484 40.87 -2.06 -32.38
CA GLU A 484 41.38 -3.41 -32.67
C GLU A 484 42.88 -3.47 -32.37
N LYS A 485 43.25 -4.02 -31.20
CA LYS A 485 44.60 -4.54 -31.00
C LYS A 485 44.61 -5.96 -31.53
N LYS A 486 45.16 -6.13 -32.74
CA LYS A 486 45.74 -7.40 -33.18
C LYS A 486 46.83 -7.79 -32.17
N GLY A 487 46.52 -8.75 -31.33
CA GLY A 487 47.45 -9.39 -30.41
C GLY A 487 46.89 -10.75 -30.05
N THR A 488 47.47 -11.79 -30.65
CA THR A 488 47.25 -13.20 -30.31
C THR A 488 47.43 -13.42 -28.81
N PHE A 489 46.36 -13.84 -28.14
CA PHE A 489 46.40 -14.46 -26.81
C PHE A 489 45.56 -15.74 -26.88
N GLU A 490 46.15 -16.80 -26.37
CA GLU A 490 45.68 -18.18 -26.43
C GLU A 490 44.37 -18.37 -25.66
N GLU A 491 43.54 -19.25 -26.21
CA GLU A 491 42.19 -19.57 -25.77
C GLU A 491 42.27 -20.73 -24.77
N GLU A 492 42.40 -20.43 -23.48
CA GLU A 492 42.13 -21.36 -22.39
C GLU A 492 41.20 -20.68 -21.37
N ASP A 493 40.25 -21.46 -20.83
CA ASP A 493 39.22 -21.12 -19.83
C ASP A 493 37.86 -20.58 -20.32
N LEU A 494 37.09 -21.45 -21.02
CA LEU A 494 35.61 -21.35 -21.07
C LEU A 494 34.90 -22.69 -21.39
N VAL A 495 35.45 -23.82 -20.93
CA VAL A 495 34.87 -25.16 -21.16
C VAL A 495 34.35 -25.85 -19.89
N GLU A 496 34.70 -25.40 -18.67
CA GLU A 496 34.26 -26.09 -17.45
C GLU A 496 32.79 -25.79 -17.03
N ASP A 497 32.27 -24.58 -17.26
CA ASP A 497 30.93 -24.22 -16.75
C ASP A 497 29.75 -24.72 -17.60
N LYS A 498 29.94 -24.99 -18.89
CA LYS A 498 28.89 -25.57 -19.75
C LYS A 498 28.77 -27.08 -19.62
N ILE A 499 29.85 -27.78 -19.26
CA ILE A 499 29.82 -29.22 -19.00
C ILE A 499 29.12 -29.48 -17.65
N CYS A 500 29.34 -28.62 -16.65
CA CYS A 500 28.72 -28.77 -15.32
C CYS A 500 27.20 -28.60 -15.37
N LEU A 501 26.69 -27.61 -16.12
CA LEU A 501 25.25 -27.40 -16.29
C LEU A 501 24.57 -28.57 -17.04
N SER A 502 25.21 -29.10 -18.08
CA SER A 502 24.67 -30.22 -18.86
C SER A 502 24.73 -31.56 -18.10
N PHE A 503 25.75 -31.79 -17.28
CA PHE A 503 25.83 -32.98 -16.40
C PHE A 503 24.81 -32.91 -15.26
N CYS A 504 24.61 -31.75 -14.63
CA CYS A 504 23.58 -31.58 -13.59
C CYS A 504 22.16 -31.84 -14.14
N LEU A 505 21.84 -31.36 -15.35
CA LEU A 505 20.56 -31.61 -16.00
C LEU A 505 20.35 -33.10 -16.35
N CYS A 506 21.39 -33.82 -16.78
CA CYS A 506 21.30 -35.26 -17.05
C CYS A 506 21.18 -36.11 -15.76
N VAL A 507 21.87 -35.75 -14.68
CA VAL A 507 21.80 -36.47 -13.39
C VAL A 507 20.46 -36.23 -12.69
N LEU A 508 19.88 -35.02 -12.77
CA LEU A 508 18.54 -34.75 -12.24
C LEU A 508 17.46 -35.50 -13.02
N SER A 509 17.56 -35.55 -14.36
CA SER A 509 16.61 -36.29 -15.20
C SER A 509 16.62 -37.80 -14.91
N THR A 510 17.81 -38.40 -14.81
CA THR A 510 17.97 -39.83 -14.49
C THR A 510 17.55 -40.18 -13.06
N SER A 511 17.79 -39.30 -12.09
CA SER A 511 17.36 -39.47 -10.69
C SER A 511 15.83 -39.44 -10.55
N VAL A 512 15.15 -38.54 -11.27
CA VAL A 512 13.68 -38.46 -11.29
C VAL A 512 13.09 -39.69 -12.00
N PHE A 513 13.73 -40.20 -13.06
CA PHE A 513 13.31 -41.41 -13.75
C PHE A 513 13.49 -42.68 -12.87
N LEU A 514 14.59 -42.78 -12.14
CA LEU A 514 14.84 -43.88 -11.19
C LEU A 514 13.89 -43.83 -9.98
N LEU A 515 13.57 -42.65 -9.46
CA LEU A 515 12.57 -42.47 -8.40
C LEU A 515 11.16 -42.85 -8.90
N ALA A 516 10.80 -42.48 -10.13
CA ALA A 516 9.54 -42.87 -10.76
C ALA A 516 9.45 -44.39 -10.99
N LEU A 517 10.55 -45.03 -11.43
CA LEU A 517 10.64 -46.48 -11.60
C LEU A 517 10.62 -47.24 -10.27
N CYS A 518 11.25 -46.71 -9.21
CA CYS A 518 11.18 -47.24 -7.84
C CYS A 518 9.75 -47.13 -7.29
N HIS A 519 9.04 -46.01 -7.50
CA HIS A 519 7.65 -45.87 -7.09
C HIS A 519 6.72 -46.83 -7.84
N PHE A 520 6.95 -47.06 -9.14
CA PHE A 520 6.17 -48.01 -9.94
C PHE A 520 6.45 -49.48 -9.59
N THR A 521 7.69 -49.82 -9.23
CA THR A 521 8.07 -51.20 -8.83
C THR A 521 7.65 -51.53 -7.40
N LEU A 522 7.66 -50.56 -6.46
CA LEU A 522 7.10 -50.72 -5.12
C LEU A 522 5.57 -50.89 -5.14
N LYS A 523 4.86 -50.15 -6.02
CA LYS A 523 3.40 -50.29 -6.17
C LYS A 523 2.97 -51.64 -6.78
N LYS A 524 3.82 -52.27 -7.61
CA LYS A 524 3.61 -53.62 -8.16
C LYS A 524 3.99 -54.77 -7.21
N ARG A 525 4.83 -54.53 -6.18
CA ARG A 525 5.22 -55.56 -5.19
C ARG A 525 4.25 -55.65 -3.99
N GLY A 526 3.34 -54.70 -3.81
CA GLY A 526 2.33 -54.69 -2.74
C GLY A 526 1.05 -55.52 -2.99
N THR A 527 0.92 -56.20 -4.14
CA THR A 527 -0.33 -56.91 -4.53
C THR A 527 -0.16 -58.43 -4.72
N LYS A 528 0.85 -59.05 -4.10
CA LYS A 528 0.91 -60.52 -3.95
C LYS A 528 1.63 -60.93 -2.66
N LYS A 529 0.87 -61.08 -1.57
CA LYS A 529 0.98 -62.19 -0.59
C LYS A 529 -0.03 -62.00 0.56
N LYS A 530 -1.01 -62.91 0.57
CA LYS A 530 -2.00 -63.27 1.61
C LYS A 530 -2.97 -62.19 2.09
#